data_AF-A0A8U0A7C5-F1
#
_entry.id   AF-A0A8U0A7C5-F1
#
_cell.length_a   1.000
_cell.length_b   1.000
_cell.length_c   1.000
_cell.angle_alpha   90.00
_cell.angle_beta   90.00
_cell.angle_gamma   90.00
#
_symmetry.space_group_name_H-M   'P 1'
#
loop_
_entity.id
_entity.type
_entity.pdbx_description
1 polymer ?
#
loop_
_entity_poly.entity_id
_entity_poly.type
_entity_poly.pdbx_seq_one_letter_code
_entity_poly.pdbx_strand_id
1 'polypeptide(L)'
;MTNTSETTTTDATTDESDAASDTNEYELPVELFAGSVILTMGVLVLVTPLITTMPSDVPWDPVFVNVTSGAIYVLCGMYLVHRAA
;
A
#
# COMPACT_ATOMS: atom_id res chain seq x y z
N MET A 1 -32.80 -38.18 31.33
CA MET A 1 -32.11 -36.91 31.57
C MET A 1 -30.62 -37.18 31.40
N THR A 2 -30.08 -36.62 30.31
CA THR A 2 -28.68 -36.38 29.94
C THR A 2 -27.61 -37.48 30.14
N ASN A 3 -27.31 -38.13 29.00
CA ASN A 3 -26.08 -38.86 28.66
C ASN A 3 -24.83 -37.99 28.85
N THR A 4 -23.75 -38.60 29.34
CA THR A 4 -22.39 -38.25 28.91
C THR A 4 -21.66 -39.57 28.70
N SER A 5 -21.66 -40.04 27.46
CA SER A 5 -20.92 -41.22 27.02
C SER A 5 -19.43 -40.89 27.02
N GLU A 6 -18.66 -41.69 27.73
CA GLU A 6 -17.23 -41.84 27.54
C GLU A 6 -16.96 -42.38 26.13
N THR A 7 -16.09 -41.72 25.38
CA THR A 7 -15.32 -42.36 24.30
C THR A 7 -13.92 -41.78 24.27
N THR A 8 -12.97 -42.57 24.75
CA THR A 8 -11.53 -42.48 24.48
C THR A 8 -11.29 -42.61 22.97
N THR A 9 -10.55 -41.67 22.37
CA THR A 9 -9.84 -41.92 21.10
C THR A 9 -8.36 -41.67 21.32
N THR A 10 -7.62 -42.77 21.27
CA THR A 10 -6.17 -42.88 21.27
C THR A 10 -5.56 -42.29 20.00
N ASP A 11 -4.41 -41.64 20.19
CA ASP A 11 -3.35 -41.19 19.26
C ASP A 11 -3.50 -41.39 17.74
N ALA A 12 -3.32 -40.27 17.04
CA ALA A 12 -2.49 -40.23 15.84
C ALA A 12 -1.49 -39.08 15.99
N THR A 13 -0.25 -39.41 16.37
CA THR A 13 0.91 -38.58 16.05
C THR A 13 0.93 -38.37 14.54
N THR A 14 0.58 -37.18 14.09
CA THR A 14 1.02 -36.65 12.81
C THR A 14 2.12 -35.64 13.12
N ASP A 15 3.34 -36.18 13.13
CA ASP A 15 4.57 -35.45 12.87
C ASP A 15 4.46 -34.87 11.44
N GLU A 16 3.80 -33.72 11.32
CA GLU A 16 4.00 -32.81 10.19
C GLU A 16 4.99 -31.74 10.65
N SER A 17 6.25 -32.17 10.69
CA SER A 17 7.35 -31.34 10.26
C SER A 17 6.99 -30.62 8.95
N ASP A 18 7.39 -29.36 8.84
CA ASP A 18 7.39 -28.53 7.63
C ASP A 18 6.03 -28.05 7.09
N ALA A 19 5.40 -27.17 7.85
CA ALA A 19 4.70 -26.03 7.23
C ALA A 19 5.08 -24.74 7.96
N ALA A 20 6.39 -24.46 8.04
CA ALA A 20 6.84 -23.09 7.88
C ALA A 20 6.31 -22.66 6.51
N SER A 21 5.08 -22.13 6.49
CA SER A 21 4.48 -21.56 5.30
C SER A 21 5.49 -20.58 4.77
N ASP A 22 6.02 -20.97 3.62
CA ASP A 22 7.01 -20.35 2.76
C ASP A 22 6.47 -19.00 2.29
N THR A 23 6.23 -18.10 3.24
CA THR A 23 5.88 -16.70 3.05
C THR A 23 7.16 -15.92 2.78
N ASN A 24 7.95 -16.45 1.83
CA ASN A 24 8.74 -15.64 0.93
C ASN A 24 7.81 -14.99 -0.13
N GLU A 25 6.64 -14.51 0.29
CA GLU A 25 5.94 -13.48 -0.46
C GLU A 25 6.83 -12.25 -0.28
N TYR A 26 7.39 -11.76 -1.38
CA TYR A 26 8.21 -10.55 -1.42
C TYR A 26 7.46 -9.40 -0.72
N GLU A 27 7.68 -9.23 0.59
CA GLU A 27 7.30 -8.01 1.30
C GLU A 27 8.19 -6.91 0.72
N LEU A 28 7.66 -6.26 -0.32
CA LEU A 28 8.28 -5.06 -0.85
C LEU A 28 8.50 -4.11 0.34
N PRO A 29 9.71 -3.58 0.55
CA PRO A 29 9.96 -2.67 1.67
C PRO A 29 8.86 -1.62 1.70
N VAL A 30 8.20 -1.44 2.86
CA VAL A 30 7.00 -0.59 3.00
C VAL A 30 7.25 0.81 2.43
N GLU A 31 8.50 1.26 2.48
CA GLU A 31 9.01 2.51 1.93
C GLU A 31 8.98 2.56 0.40
N LEU A 32 9.33 1.46 -0.29
CA LEU A 32 9.22 1.30 -1.74
C LEU A 32 7.74 1.29 -2.17
N PHE A 33 6.90 0.55 -1.44
CA PHE A 33 5.47 0.52 -1.71
C PHE A 33 4.85 1.91 -1.53
N ALA A 34 5.05 2.54 -0.37
CA ALA A 34 4.55 3.89 -0.09
C ALA A 34 5.12 4.92 -1.08
N GLY A 35 6.41 4.85 -1.39
CA GLY A 35 7.06 5.73 -2.35
C GLY A 35 6.45 5.62 -3.75
N SER A 36 6.15 4.40 -4.22
CA SER A 36 5.50 4.17 -5.52
C SER A 36 4.08 4.75 -5.59
N VAL A 37 3.29 4.59 -4.52
CA VAL A 37 1.92 5.13 -4.42
C VAL A 37 1.95 6.65 -4.39
N ILE A 38 2.82 7.23 -3.56
CA ILE A 38 3.02 8.69 -3.42
C ILE A 38 3.44 9.30 -4.76
N LEU A 39 4.38 8.67 -5.47
CA LEU A 39 4.84 9.12 -6.78
C LEU A 39 3.70 9.09 -7.81
N THR A 40 2.94 7.99 -7.85
CA THR A 40 1.80 7.84 -8.76
C THR A 40 0.74 8.90 -8.51
N MET A 41 0.39 9.15 -7.24
CA MET A 41 -0.55 10.22 -6.87
C MET A 41 -0.02 11.60 -7.25
N GLY A 42 1.27 11.87 -7.05
CA GLY A 42 1.89 13.12 -7.48
C GLY A 42 1.77 13.36 -8.97
N VAL A 43 2.04 12.35 -9.79
CA VAL A 43 1.87 12.42 -11.25
C VAL A 43 0.42 12.67 -11.63
N LEU A 44 -0.54 11.99 -10.99
CA LEU A 44 -1.96 12.21 -11.26
C LEU A 44 -2.38 13.66 -10.95
N VAL A 45 -1.91 14.22 -9.84
CA VAL A 45 -2.15 15.64 -9.48
C VAL A 45 -1.56 16.58 -10.53
N LEU A 46 -0.36 16.31 -11.04
CA LEU A 46 0.27 17.10 -12.10
C LEU A 46 -0.47 17.01 -13.44
N VAL A 47 -1.09 15.87 -13.74
CA VAL A 47 -1.83 15.65 -14.99
C VAL A 47 -3.27 16.18 -14.92
N THR A 48 -3.85 16.28 -13.74
CA THR A 48 -5.21 16.81 -13.52
C THR A 48 -5.51 18.15 -14.25
N PRO A 49 -4.63 19.18 -14.21
CA PRO A 49 -4.81 20.41 -14.99
C PRO A 49 -5.01 20.23 -16.49
N LEU A 50 -4.42 19.19 -17.08
CA LEU A 50 -4.41 18.97 -18.53
C LEU A 50 -5.73 18.33 -19.01
N ILE A 51 -6.45 17.65 -18.13
CA ILE A 51 -7.63 16.86 -18.47
C ILE A 51 -8.90 17.51 -17.92
N THR A 52 -8.79 18.29 -16.85
CA THR A 52 -9.95 18.87 -16.14
C THR A 52 -9.88 20.39 -16.11
N THR A 53 -11.01 21.03 -16.33
CA THR A 53 -11.15 22.48 -16.14
C THR A 53 -11.18 22.81 -14.66
N MET A 54 -10.26 23.68 -14.24
CA MET A 54 -10.19 24.13 -12.85
C MET A 54 -11.15 25.29 -12.59
N PRO A 55 -11.70 25.38 -11.35
CA PRO A 55 -12.55 26.50 -10.97
C PRO A 55 -11.74 27.81 -11.00
N SER A 56 -12.26 28.82 -11.70
CA SER A 56 -11.68 30.17 -11.76
C SER A 56 -12.05 31.05 -10.57
N ASP A 57 -12.98 30.59 -9.74
CA ASP A 57 -13.69 31.41 -8.76
C ASP A 57 -12.97 31.47 -7.40
N VAL A 58 -11.74 30.94 -7.36
CA VAL A 58 -10.88 30.91 -6.18
C VAL A 58 -9.86 32.05 -6.23
N PRO A 59 -9.47 32.63 -5.08
CA PRO A 59 -8.55 33.76 -5.04
C PRO A 59 -7.07 33.40 -5.30
N TRP A 60 -6.77 32.12 -5.57
CA TRP A 60 -5.43 31.62 -5.90
C TRP A 60 -5.45 30.95 -7.27
N ASP A 61 -4.28 30.82 -7.91
CA ASP A 61 -4.16 30.05 -9.15
C ASP A 61 -4.23 28.54 -8.84
N PRO A 62 -5.32 27.84 -9.20
CA PRO A 62 -5.50 26.43 -8.88
C PRO A 62 -4.51 25.54 -9.65
N VAL A 63 -4.08 25.96 -10.85
CA VAL A 63 -3.08 25.23 -11.65
C VAL A 63 -1.75 25.27 -10.93
N PHE A 64 -1.36 26.45 -10.45
CA PHE A 64 -0.14 26.63 -9.68
C PHE A 64 -0.13 25.76 -8.40
N VAL A 65 -1.26 25.69 -7.69
CA VAL A 65 -1.39 24.85 -6.48
C VAL A 65 -1.29 23.36 -6.81
N ASN A 66 -1.92 22.89 -7.88
CA ASN A 66 -1.79 21.50 -8.33
C ASN A 66 -0.37 21.17 -8.77
N VAL A 67 0.28 22.05 -9.53
CA VAL A 67 1.67 21.83 -9.96
C VAL A 67 2.60 21.77 -8.75
N THR A 68 2.44 22.68 -7.80
CA THR A 68 3.28 22.73 -6.59
C THR A 68 3.07 21.49 -5.72
N SER A 69 1.82 21.13 -5.42
CA SER A 69 1.51 19.95 -4.61
C SER A 69 1.91 18.66 -5.29
N GLY A 70 1.63 18.50 -6.59
CA GLY A 70 2.06 17.36 -7.39
C GLY A 70 3.58 17.22 -7.42
N ALA A 71 4.33 18.32 -7.56
CA ALA A 71 5.79 18.31 -7.52
C ALA A 71 6.33 17.84 -6.15
N ILE A 72 5.71 18.27 -5.04
CA ILE A 72 6.07 17.81 -3.68
C ILE A 72 5.85 16.31 -3.55
N TYR A 73 4.70 15.79 -4.00
CA TYR A 73 4.43 14.36 -3.99
C TYR A 73 5.46 13.57 -4.82
N VAL A 74 5.81 14.04 -6.02
CA VAL A 74 6.82 13.38 -6.86
C VAL A 74 8.19 13.37 -6.17
N LEU A 75 8.61 14.49 -5.58
CA LEU A 75 9.89 14.58 -4.85
C LEU A 75 9.92 13.64 -3.64
N CYS A 76 8.86 13.62 -2.84
CA CYS A 76 8.74 12.71 -1.70
C CYS A 76 8.72 11.24 -2.14
N GLY A 77 7.96 10.91 -3.18
CA GLY A 77 7.89 9.56 -3.74
C GLY A 77 9.25 9.10 -4.26
N MET A 78 9.94 9.95 -5.05
CA MET A 78 11.30 9.68 -5.53
C MET A 78 12.29 9.49 -4.40
N TYR A 79 12.23 10.32 -3.35
CA TYR A 79 13.10 10.19 -2.18
C TYR A 79 12.92 8.85 -1.47
N LEU A 80 11.67 8.43 -1.24
CA LEU A 80 11.37 7.15 -0.58
C LEU A 80 11.79 5.95 -1.43
N VAL A 81 11.53 6.00 -2.74
CA VAL A 81 11.98 4.97 -3.68
C VAL A 81 13.51 4.88 -3.72
N HIS A 82 14.20 6.02 -3.79
CA HIS A 82 15.67 6.05 -3.79
C HIS A 82 16.27 5.61 -2.45
N ARG A 83 15.60 5.85 -1.32
CA ARG A 83 16.08 5.41 0.00
C ARG A 83 15.97 3.89 0.17
N ALA A 84 14.95 3.29 -0.42
CA ALA A 84 14.61 1.89 -0.24
C ALA A 84 15.16 0.97 -1.36
N ALA A 85 15.78 1.54 -2.40
CA ALA A 85 16.51 0.86 -3.46
C ALA A 85 18.01 0.78 -3.12
#